data_AF-K2DWX0-F1
#
_entry.id   AF-K2DWX0-F1
#
_cell.length_a   1.000
_cell.length_b   1.000
_cell.length_c   1.000
_cell.angle_alpha   90.00
_cell.angle_beta   90.00
_cell.angle_gamma   90.00
#
_symmetry.space_group_name_H-M   'P 1'
#
loop_
_entity.id
_entity.type
_entity.pdbx_description
1 polymer ?
#
loop_
_entity_poly.entity_id
_entity_poly.type
_entity_poly.pdbx_seq_one_letter_code
_entity_poly.pdbx_strand_id
1 'polypeptide(L)'
;MGVVLVICELDCDPDNIEPYKSAELGSYEYLNCYFNTISSLLEDKKWGSRFPILLESLDAKTKIEPDAAEEMASELAVITQELKNQPPANIDCNIDTEESNWMLEAPFDTFADNIYDYFLTLEENNLTKTFYDFASEAAEENLSLIYIIE
;
A
#
# COMPACT_ATOMS: atom_id res chain seq x y z
N MET A 1 -6.14 4.10 -13.37
CA MET A 1 -6.87 2.93 -12.81
C MET A 1 -6.84 3.08 -11.30
N GLY A 2 -7.99 2.97 -10.63
CA GLY A 2 -8.11 3.04 -9.17
C GLY A 2 -7.73 1.72 -8.52
N VAL A 3 -7.34 1.75 -7.26
CA VAL A 3 -7.01 0.54 -6.47
C VAL A 3 -7.80 0.55 -5.18
N VAL A 4 -8.48 -0.55 -4.91
CA VAL A 4 -9.22 -0.82 -3.68
C VAL A 4 -8.59 -2.00 -2.97
N LEU A 5 -8.29 -1.83 -1.67
CA LEU A 5 -7.86 -2.93 -0.80
C LEU A 5 -9.09 -3.50 -0.10
N VAL A 6 -9.21 -4.82 -0.11
CA VAL A 6 -10.39 -5.52 0.43
C VAL A 6 -9.96 -6.64 1.37
N ILE A 7 -10.67 -6.78 2.48
CA ILE A 7 -10.70 -7.99 3.31
C ILE A 7 -11.87 -8.86 2.83
N CYS A 8 -11.61 -10.15 2.57
CA CYS A 8 -12.64 -11.11 2.19
C CYS A 8 -12.41 -12.51 2.79
N GLU A 9 -13.42 -13.37 2.71
CA GLU A 9 -13.32 -14.77 3.15
C GLU A 9 -12.24 -15.55 2.37
N LEU A 10 -11.74 -16.65 2.93
CA LEU A 10 -10.62 -17.40 2.35
C LEU A 10 -10.92 -17.99 0.95
N ASP A 11 -12.18 -18.13 0.57
CA ASP A 11 -12.61 -18.62 -0.74
C ASP A 11 -13.23 -17.51 -1.60
N CYS A 12 -12.97 -16.24 -1.29
CA CYS A 12 -13.44 -15.12 -2.10
C CYS A 12 -12.95 -15.22 -3.55
N ASP A 13 -13.92 -15.15 -4.48
CA ASP A 13 -13.67 -15.11 -5.92
C ASP A 13 -13.40 -13.65 -6.32
N PRO A 14 -12.21 -13.33 -6.89
CA PRO A 14 -11.88 -11.99 -7.35
C PRO A 14 -12.90 -11.37 -8.31
N ASP A 15 -13.64 -12.18 -9.07
CA ASP A 15 -14.63 -11.71 -10.05
C ASP A 15 -16.00 -11.42 -9.41
N ASN A 16 -16.23 -11.83 -8.17
CA ASN A 16 -17.51 -11.64 -7.44
C ASN A 16 -17.27 -11.52 -5.93
N ILE A 17 -16.47 -10.53 -5.51
CA ILE A 17 -16.12 -10.30 -4.11
C ILE A 17 -17.28 -9.60 -3.38
N GLU A 18 -17.73 -10.18 -2.26
CA GLU A 18 -18.49 -9.46 -1.23
C GLU A 18 -17.50 -9.04 -0.13
N PRO A 19 -17.09 -7.75 -0.08
CA PRO A 19 -16.06 -7.31 0.84
C PRO A 19 -16.57 -7.34 2.29
N TYR A 20 -15.79 -7.93 3.19
CA TYR A 20 -15.99 -7.73 4.64
C TYR A 20 -15.70 -6.27 5.01
N LYS A 21 -14.63 -5.72 4.41
CA LYS A 21 -14.17 -4.34 4.57
C LYS A 21 -13.38 -3.92 3.33
N SER A 22 -13.44 -2.66 2.96
CA SER A 22 -12.70 -2.11 1.83
C SER A 22 -12.14 -0.72 2.11
N ALA A 23 -11.07 -0.33 1.41
CA ALA A 23 -10.54 1.03 1.41
C ALA A 23 -10.07 1.42 0.01
N GLU A 24 -10.49 2.60 -0.46
CA GLU A 24 -10.03 3.17 -1.73
C GLU A 24 -8.66 3.83 -1.55
N LEU A 25 -7.62 3.24 -2.14
CA LEU A 25 -6.24 3.64 -1.88
C LEU A 25 -5.75 4.79 -2.77
N GLY A 26 -6.37 4.99 -3.94
CA GLY A 26 -5.93 5.95 -4.96
C GLY A 26 -5.65 5.26 -6.30
N SER A 27 -4.84 5.88 -7.16
CA SER A 27 -4.49 5.29 -8.45
C SER A 27 -3.37 4.25 -8.35
N TYR A 28 -3.25 3.37 -9.35
CA TYR A 28 -2.14 2.44 -9.46
C TYR A 28 -0.78 3.17 -9.52
N GLU A 29 -0.70 4.27 -10.28
CA GLU A 29 0.52 5.09 -10.37
C GLU A 29 0.89 5.71 -9.02
N TYR A 30 -0.11 6.16 -8.26
CA TYR A 30 0.07 6.68 -6.90
C TYR A 30 0.65 5.61 -5.95
N LEU A 31 0.08 4.41 -5.93
CA LEU A 31 0.61 3.30 -5.14
C LEU A 31 2.00 2.88 -5.60
N ASN A 32 2.24 2.87 -6.91
CA ASN A 32 3.56 2.59 -7.45
C ASN A 32 4.60 3.64 -6.99
N CYS A 33 4.24 4.93 -6.86
CA CYS A 33 5.15 5.90 -6.24
C CYS A 33 5.44 5.57 -4.76
N TYR A 34 4.42 5.21 -3.98
CA TYR A 34 4.59 4.81 -2.59
C TYR A 34 5.54 3.61 -2.45
N PHE A 35 5.33 2.55 -3.24
CA PHE A 35 6.17 1.35 -3.22
C PHE A 35 7.59 1.61 -3.73
N ASN A 36 7.76 2.40 -4.80
CA ASN A 36 9.09 2.82 -5.25
C ASN A 36 9.83 3.64 -4.19
N THR A 37 9.13 4.49 -3.45
CA THR A 37 9.72 5.25 -2.34
C THR A 37 10.24 4.31 -1.26
N ILE A 38 9.46 3.30 -0.86
CA ILE A 38 9.89 2.27 0.09
C ILE A 38 11.12 1.52 -0.45
N SER A 39 11.06 1.01 -1.68
CA SER A 39 12.17 0.26 -2.26
C SER A 39 13.45 1.10 -2.37
N SER A 40 13.34 2.34 -2.87
CA SER A 40 14.47 3.24 -3.04
C SER A 40 15.12 3.64 -1.72
N LEU A 41 14.32 3.99 -0.71
CA LEU A 41 14.83 4.51 0.56
C LEU A 41 15.22 3.43 1.56
N LEU A 42 14.43 2.36 1.63
CA LEU A 42 14.54 1.37 2.69
C LEU A 42 15.20 0.07 2.20
N GLU A 43 15.24 -0.18 0.89
CA GLU A 43 15.81 -1.41 0.31
C GLU A 43 16.98 -1.16 -0.65
N ASP A 44 17.57 0.04 -0.66
CA ASP A 44 18.63 0.42 -1.59
C ASP A 44 18.26 0.14 -3.07
N LYS A 45 17.00 0.37 -3.44
CA LYS A 45 16.42 0.08 -4.77
C LYS A 45 16.36 -1.42 -5.13
N LYS A 46 16.42 -2.32 -4.14
CA LYS A 46 16.27 -3.77 -4.34
C LYS A 46 14.86 -4.19 -3.93
N TRP A 47 13.92 -4.07 -4.87
CA TRP A 47 12.51 -4.39 -4.70
C TRP A 47 12.27 -5.72 -3.98
N GLY A 48 11.55 -5.65 -2.86
CA GLY A 48 11.12 -6.82 -2.08
C GLY A 48 12.24 -7.52 -1.32
N SER A 49 13.44 -6.93 -1.23
CA SER A 49 14.58 -7.57 -0.54
C SER A 49 14.47 -7.56 0.99
N ARG A 50 13.66 -6.67 1.57
CA ARG A 50 13.36 -6.57 3.01
C ARG A 50 11.87 -6.61 3.30
N PHE A 51 11.04 -6.11 2.38
CA PHE A 51 9.58 -6.05 2.52
C PHE A 51 8.88 -6.74 1.34
N PRO A 52 9.17 -8.04 1.10
CA PRO A 52 8.62 -8.77 -0.04
C PRO A 52 7.09 -8.82 -0.04
N ILE A 53 6.44 -9.01 1.12
CA ILE A 53 5.00 -9.23 1.12
C ILE A 53 4.27 -7.96 0.68
N LEU A 54 4.63 -6.79 1.24
CA LEU A 54 4.04 -5.52 0.81
C LEU A 54 4.33 -5.23 -0.67
N LEU A 55 5.60 -5.32 -1.09
CA LEU A 55 6.02 -4.84 -2.41
C LEU A 55 5.64 -5.77 -3.56
N GLU A 56 5.58 -7.09 -3.34
CA GLU A 56 5.15 -8.03 -4.38
C GLU A 56 3.62 -8.11 -4.50
N SER A 57 2.88 -7.61 -3.50
CA SER A 57 1.42 -7.73 -3.48
C SER A 57 0.70 -6.98 -4.61
N LEU A 58 1.23 -5.83 -5.04
CA LEU A 58 0.61 -5.02 -6.10
C LEU A 58 0.80 -5.67 -7.49
N ASP A 59 1.96 -6.26 -7.74
CA ASP A 59 2.29 -6.84 -9.05
C ASP A 59 1.63 -8.21 -9.26
N ALA A 60 1.35 -8.92 -8.18
CA ALA A 60 0.96 -10.31 -8.27
C ALA A 60 -0.56 -10.53 -8.37
N LYS A 61 -1.42 -9.48 -8.27
CA LYS A 61 -2.89 -9.63 -8.11
C LYS A 61 -3.25 -10.74 -7.11
N THR A 62 -2.39 -10.95 -6.13
CA THR A 62 -2.36 -12.20 -5.37
C THR A 62 -3.16 -11.97 -4.11
N LYS A 63 -4.10 -12.87 -3.88
CA LYS A 63 -4.77 -13.02 -2.60
C LYS A 63 -3.70 -13.28 -1.53
N ILE A 64 -3.60 -12.38 -0.56
CA ILE A 64 -2.71 -12.51 0.57
C ILE A 64 -3.46 -13.31 1.63
N GLU A 65 -2.96 -14.52 1.89
CA GLU A 65 -3.50 -15.40 2.92
C GLU A 65 -3.20 -14.85 4.34
N PRO A 66 -3.98 -15.25 5.37
CA PRO A 66 -3.84 -14.73 6.73
C PRO A 66 -2.40 -14.74 7.26
N ASP A 67 -1.66 -15.84 7.08
CA ASP A 67 -0.27 -15.97 7.52
C ASP A 67 0.64 -14.92 6.85
N ALA A 68 0.44 -14.68 5.55
CA ALA A 68 1.18 -13.64 4.83
C ALA A 68 0.72 -12.23 5.23
N ALA A 69 -0.55 -12.04 5.60
CA ALA A 69 -1.03 -10.78 6.15
C ALA A 69 -0.38 -10.46 7.50
N GLU A 70 -0.14 -11.46 8.36
CA GLU A 70 0.61 -11.30 9.61
C GLU A 70 2.06 -10.86 9.34
N GLU A 71 2.73 -11.47 8.36
CA GLU A 71 4.07 -11.07 7.93
C GLU A 71 4.06 -9.64 7.35
N MET A 72 3.07 -9.28 6.53
CA MET A 72 2.91 -7.93 5.99
C MET A 72 2.71 -6.90 7.12
N ALA A 73 1.91 -7.20 8.14
CA ALA A 73 1.71 -6.31 9.29
C ALA A 73 3.04 -6.07 10.03
N SER A 74 3.88 -7.11 10.14
CA SER A 74 5.23 -7.00 10.71
C SER A 74 6.17 -6.13 9.87
N GLU A 75 6.14 -6.27 8.53
CA GLU A 75 6.87 -5.39 7.61
C GLU A 75 6.43 -3.92 7.78
N LEU A 76 5.12 -3.68 7.80
CA LEU A 76 4.53 -2.35 7.91
C LEU A 76 4.84 -1.66 9.24
N ALA A 77 4.98 -2.43 10.33
CA ALA A 77 5.42 -1.88 11.61
C ALA A 77 6.85 -1.30 11.51
N VAL A 78 7.76 -1.98 10.80
CA VAL A 78 9.13 -1.52 10.56
C VAL A 78 9.13 -0.32 9.62
N ILE A 79 8.42 -0.41 8.49
CA ILE A 79 8.28 0.66 7.49
C ILE A 79 7.74 1.93 8.16
N THR A 80 6.73 1.83 9.02
CA THR A 80 6.17 2.96 9.76
C THR A 80 7.24 3.72 10.55
N GLN A 81 8.12 3.02 11.26
CA GLN A 81 9.18 3.67 12.03
C GLN A 81 10.24 4.31 11.12
N GLU A 82 10.59 3.65 10.02
CA GLU A 82 11.61 4.17 9.10
C GLU A 82 11.10 5.38 8.31
N LEU A 83 9.86 5.37 7.80
CA LEU A 83 9.26 6.47 7.05
C LEU A 83 9.04 7.73 7.91
N LYS A 84 8.74 7.59 9.20
CA LYS A 84 8.64 8.72 10.13
C LYS A 84 9.94 9.51 10.29
N ASN A 85 11.08 8.89 9.99
CA ASN A 85 12.40 9.51 10.06
C ASN A 85 12.86 10.12 8.73
N GLN A 86 12.05 10.04 7.68
CA GLN A 86 12.38 10.55 6.35
C GLN A 86 11.53 11.76 5.99
N PRO A 87 12.12 12.88 5.53
CA PRO A 87 11.36 14.03 5.04
C PRO A 87 10.73 13.76 3.67
N PRO A 88 9.60 14.41 3.30
CA PRO A 88 8.95 14.23 2.00
C PRO A 88 9.85 14.53 0.79
N ALA A 89 10.90 15.33 0.96
CA ALA A 89 11.88 15.64 -0.09
C ALA A 89 12.64 14.39 -0.61
N ASN A 90 12.58 13.27 0.10
CA ASN A 90 13.23 12.01 -0.27
C ASN A 90 12.33 11.08 -1.10
N ILE A 91 11.08 11.46 -1.37
CA ILE A 91 10.14 10.66 -2.16
C ILE A 91 10.68 10.42 -3.57
N ASP A 92 10.60 9.17 -4.04
CA ASP A 92 11.10 8.74 -5.35
C ASP A 92 9.94 8.16 -6.17
N CYS A 93 9.19 9.03 -6.83
CA CYS A 93 8.20 8.63 -7.83
C CYS A 93 8.92 8.45 -9.18
N ASN A 94 9.55 7.30 -9.41
CA ASN A 94 10.14 6.97 -10.72
C ASN A 94 9.05 6.59 -11.73
N ILE A 95 8.21 7.55 -12.09
CA ILE A 95 7.16 7.39 -13.09
C ILE A 95 7.57 8.18 -14.32
N ASP A 96 7.63 7.50 -15.47
CA ASP A 96 7.96 8.10 -16.76
C ASP A 96 6.76 8.96 -17.21
N THR A 97 6.74 10.23 -16.79
CA THR A 97 5.61 11.14 -16.99
C THR A 97 5.81 11.97 -18.26
N GLU A 98 5.55 11.41 -19.44
CA GLU A 98 5.28 12.25 -20.61
C GLU A 98 3.79 12.66 -20.72
N GLU A 99 2.85 12.00 -20.01
CA GLU A 99 1.41 12.28 -20.21
C GLU A 99 0.49 12.36 -18.98
N SER A 100 0.92 12.05 -17.75
CA SER A 100 -0.05 11.84 -16.66
C SER A 100 -0.06 12.92 -15.58
N ASN A 101 -1.20 13.63 -15.47
CA ASN A 101 -1.56 14.54 -14.37
C ASN A 101 -1.90 13.82 -13.06
N TRP A 102 -1.52 12.55 -12.89
CA TRP A 102 -1.90 11.72 -11.73
C TRP A 102 -1.56 12.37 -10.38
N MET A 103 -0.50 13.18 -10.31
CA MET A 103 -0.13 13.92 -9.10
C MET A 103 -1.11 15.04 -8.71
N LEU A 104 -1.90 15.58 -9.65
CA LEU A 104 -2.84 16.68 -9.37
C LEU A 104 -4.06 16.23 -8.57
N GLU A 105 -4.38 14.94 -8.61
CA GLU A 105 -5.54 14.33 -7.92
C GLU A 105 -5.10 13.25 -6.92
N ALA A 106 -3.80 13.10 -6.70
CA ALA A 106 -3.27 12.13 -5.74
C ALA A 106 -3.52 12.59 -4.30
N PRO A 107 -3.93 11.69 -3.40
CA PRO A 107 -4.22 12.01 -2.00
C PRO A 107 -2.92 12.19 -1.19
N PHE A 108 -2.26 13.34 -1.35
CA PHE A 108 -1.06 13.70 -0.60
C PHE A 108 -1.36 14.75 0.47
N ASP A 109 -0.77 14.60 1.66
CA ASP A 109 -0.64 15.71 2.61
C ASP A 109 0.62 16.53 2.32
N THR A 110 0.45 17.63 1.58
CA THR A 110 1.57 18.53 1.24
C THR A 110 2.14 19.31 2.45
N PHE A 111 1.51 19.23 3.61
CA PHE A 111 1.99 19.85 4.86
C PHE A 111 2.66 18.85 5.81
N ALA A 112 2.73 17.57 5.44
CA ALA A 112 3.37 16.54 6.26
C ALA A 112 4.87 16.82 6.48
N ASP A 113 5.35 16.59 7.70
CA ASP A 113 6.76 16.75 8.06
C ASP A 113 7.61 15.52 7.69
N ASN A 114 6.97 14.38 7.42
CA ASN A 114 7.62 13.10 7.16
C ASN A 114 6.85 12.29 6.09
N ILE A 115 7.51 11.29 5.51
CA ILE A 115 6.92 10.47 4.44
C ILE A 115 5.73 9.64 4.94
N TYR A 116 5.74 9.17 6.19
CA TYR A 116 4.65 8.37 6.72
C TYR A 116 3.33 9.14 6.67
N ASP A 117 3.31 10.41 7.09
CA ASP A 117 2.11 11.25 7.06
C ASP A 117 1.79 11.82 5.67
N TYR A 118 2.71 11.72 4.71
CA TYR A 118 2.56 12.31 3.37
C TYR A 118 1.58 11.54 2.47
N PHE A 119 1.60 10.21 2.52
CA PHE A 119 0.75 9.35 1.68
C PHE A 119 -0.58 9.07 2.36
N LEU A 120 -1.69 9.47 1.73
CA LEU A 120 -3.04 9.22 2.21
C LEU A 120 -3.84 8.26 1.30
N THR A 121 -5.00 7.81 1.75
CA THR A 121 -6.02 7.14 0.92
C THR A 121 -6.94 8.18 0.27
N LEU A 122 -7.86 7.78 -0.62
CA LEU A 122 -8.89 8.71 -1.13
C LEU A 122 -9.81 9.24 -0.01
N GLU A 123 -9.96 8.49 1.07
CA GLU A 123 -10.66 8.92 2.30
C GLU A 123 -9.79 9.77 3.25
N GLU A 124 -8.63 10.25 2.81
CA GLU A 124 -7.67 11.06 3.60
C GLU A 124 -7.09 10.36 4.86
N ASN A 125 -7.19 9.03 4.95
CA ASN A 125 -6.54 8.25 5.98
C ASN A 125 -5.06 8.01 5.64
N ASN A 126 -4.21 7.83 6.64
CA ASN A 126 -2.80 7.48 6.41
C ASN A 126 -2.67 6.13 5.67
N LEU A 127 -1.95 6.11 4.54
CA LEU A 127 -1.86 4.93 3.67
C LEU A 127 -1.14 3.75 4.34
N THR A 128 0.04 3.98 4.93
CA THR A 128 0.80 2.92 5.62
C THR A 128 0.00 2.33 6.78
N LYS A 129 -0.68 3.20 7.55
CA LYS A 129 -1.58 2.76 8.62
C LYS A 129 -2.76 1.94 8.09
N THR A 130 -3.34 2.36 6.97
CA THR A 130 -4.46 1.64 6.35
C THR A 130 -4.04 0.22 5.97
N PHE A 131 -2.87 0.06 5.33
CA PHE A 131 -2.31 -1.27 5.06
C PHE A 131 -2.11 -2.07 6.35
N TYR A 132 -1.55 -1.46 7.39
CA TYR A 132 -1.26 -2.14 8.65
C TYR A 132 -2.54 -2.64 9.32
N ASP A 133 -3.56 -1.78 9.41
CA ASP A 133 -4.84 -2.12 10.02
C ASP A 133 -5.51 -3.26 9.25
N PHE A 134 -5.53 -3.20 7.92
CA PHE A 134 -6.12 -4.24 7.08
C PHE A 134 -5.37 -5.57 7.19
N ALA A 135 -4.03 -5.54 7.18
CA ALA A 135 -3.21 -6.74 7.32
C ALA A 135 -3.36 -7.40 8.69
N SER A 136 -3.37 -6.59 9.76
CA SER A 136 -3.57 -7.08 11.13
C SER A 136 -4.96 -7.68 11.30
N GLU A 137 -6.00 -6.99 10.82
CA GLU A 137 -7.39 -7.46 10.93
C GLU A 137 -7.63 -8.73 10.11
N ALA A 138 -7.09 -8.82 8.89
CA ALA A 138 -7.17 -10.04 8.10
C ALA A 138 -6.47 -11.23 8.78
N ALA A 139 -5.31 -11.02 9.38
CA ALA A 139 -4.60 -12.06 10.12
C ALA A 139 -5.38 -12.50 11.38
N GLU A 140 -5.88 -11.54 12.18
CA GLU A 140 -6.61 -11.80 13.42
C GLU A 140 -7.92 -12.55 13.19
N GLU A 141 -8.67 -12.18 12.15
CA GLU A 141 -9.96 -12.79 11.79
C GLU A 141 -9.81 -14.01 10.88
N ASN A 142 -8.57 -14.38 10.51
CA ASN A 142 -8.27 -15.49 9.60
C ASN A 142 -8.98 -15.34 8.23
N LEU A 143 -8.89 -14.12 7.68
CA LEU A 143 -9.42 -13.67 6.39
C LEU A 143 -8.27 -13.32 5.43
N SER A 144 -8.60 -13.12 4.15
CA SER A 144 -7.61 -12.75 3.13
C SER A 144 -7.68 -11.29 2.75
N LEU A 145 -6.54 -10.76 2.29
CA LEU A 145 -6.47 -9.45 1.64
C LEU A 145 -6.36 -9.60 0.12
N ILE A 146 -7.02 -8.70 -0.60
CA ILE A 146 -6.94 -8.61 -2.05
C ILE A 146 -6.96 -7.17 -2.53
N TYR A 147 -6.22 -6.92 -3.61
CA TYR A 147 -6.26 -5.67 -4.35
C TYR A 147 -7.19 -5.82 -5.56
N ILE A 148 -8.14 -4.92 -5.69
CA ILE A 148 -9.00 -4.77 -6.87
C ILE A 148 -8.52 -3.55 -7.63
N ILE A 149 -8.23 -3.72 -8.93
CA ILE A 149 -7.78 -2.62 -9.80
C ILE A 149 -8.91 -2.32 -10.80
N GLU A 150 -9.42 -1.09 -10.77
CA GLU A 150 -10.57 -0.62 -11.55
C GLU A 150 -10.21 0.43 -12.61
#